data_AF-A0A3E1Y9A8-F1
#
_entry.id   AF-A0A3E1Y9A8-F1
#
_cell.length_a   1.000
_cell.length_b   1.000
_cell.length_c   1.000
_cell.angle_alpha   90.00
_cell.angle_beta   90.00
_cell.angle_gamma   90.00
#
_symmetry.space_group_name_H-M   'P 1'
#
loop_
_entity.id
_entity.type
_entity.pdbx_description
1 polymer ?
#
loop_
_entity_poly.entity_id
_entity_poly.type
_entity_poly.pdbx_seq_one_letter_code
_entity_poly.pdbx_strand_id
1 'polypeptide(L)'
;MDKEQIYDWLISAFSRPGFSEESYYYDRRDNEFYSIHICDVAMLNDDFTLRENVQTSYPDRIMRLISDRIIREENKDQDILEIPALSVKHRKIIMSTFLTGITDKNLYDVLHQRMLNQDGTQRFDFYFGSEASDSVIDEWHYFKRSNLIPEIDKALKEMNIDIEISHVWDLDGGDVSISLRL
;
A
#
# COMPACT_ATOMS: atom_id res chain seq x y z
N MET A 1 11.71 0.84 15.48
CA MET A 1 10.90 1.52 14.46
C MET A 1 9.58 1.89 15.12
N ASP A 2 9.01 3.06 14.81
CA ASP A 2 7.80 3.51 15.50
C ASP A 2 6.58 2.71 15.01
N LYS A 3 5.70 2.28 15.92
CA LYS A 3 4.44 1.61 15.58
C LYS A 3 3.60 2.45 14.63
N GLU A 4 3.72 3.77 14.74
CA GLU A 4 3.11 4.73 13.83
C GLU A 4 3.57 4.53 12.37
N GLN A 5 4.85 4.27 12.13
CA GLN A 5 5.38 4.04 10.78
C GLN A 5 4.83 2.77 10.15
N ILE A 6 4.61 1.71 10.95
CA ILE A 6 3.96 0.48 10.47
C ILE A 6 2.54 0.77 10.04
N TYR A 7 1.78 1.53 10.83
CA TYR A 7 0.40 1.89 10.46
C TYR A 7 0.36 2.81 9.24
N ASP A 8 1.29 3.75 9.08
CA ASP A 8 1.35 4.60 7.89
C ASP A 8 1.60 3.78 6.63
N TRP A 9 2.49 2.79 6.71
CA TRP A 9 2.76 1.85 5.63
C TRP A 9 1.53 0.99 5.33
N LEU A 10 0.89 0.42 6.36
CA LEU A 10 -0.32 -0.40 6.20
C LEU A 10 -1.52 0.39 5.68
N ILE A 11 -1.67 1.65 6.08
CA ILE A 11 -2.70 2.55 5.53
C ILE A 11 -2.47 2.76 4.03
N SER A 12 -1.21 2.88 3.59
CA SER A 12 -0.87 2.95 2.18
C SER A 12 -1.22 1.66 1.45
N ALA A 13 -0.84 0.50 2.01
CA ALA A 13 -1.16 -0.82 1.50
C ALA A 13 -2.68 -1.04 1.34
N PHE A 14 -3.46 -0.75 2.38
CA PHE A 14 -4.93 -0.89 2.34
C PHE A 14 -5.60 0.10 1.40
N SER A 15 -4.96 1.26 1.17
CA SER A 15 -5.48 2.28 0.28
C SER A 15 -5.12 2.05 -1.19
N ARG A 16 -4.28 1.05 -1.52
CA ARG A 16 -3.81 0.81 -2.88
C ARG A 16 -4.97 0.53 -3.85
N PRO A 17 -4.85 0.89 -5.14
CA PRO A 17 -5.83 0.45 -6.15
C PRO A 17 -5.83 -1.08 -6.29
N GLY A 18 -6.94 -1.65 -6.76
CA GLY A 18 -7.10 -3.09 -6.95
C GLY A 18 -6.13 -3.69 -7.97
N PHE A 19 -5.69 -2.88 -8.94
CA PHE A 19 -4.51 -3.14 -9.75
C PHE A 19 -3.48 -2.06 -9.42
N SER A 20 -2.31 -2.44 -8.94
CA SER A 20 -1.24 -1.53 -8.57
C SER A 20 0.08 -2.01 -9.16
N GLU A 21 0.96 -1.07 -9.48
CA GLU A 21 2.35 -1.33 -9.81
C GLU A 21 3.15 -1.82 -8.60
N GLU A 22 2.56 -1.78 -7.40
CA GLU A 22 3.19 -2.20 -6.15
C GLU A 22 2.30 -3.19 -5.38
N SER A 23 2.88 -4.35 -5.07
CA SER A 23 2.26 -5.37 -4.22
C SER A 23 2.84 -5.31 -2.81
N TYR A 24 2.01 -5.56 -1.79
CA TYR A 24 2.38 -5.40 -0.38
C TYR A 24 2.25 -6.75 0.34
N TYR A 25 3.24 -7.10 1.13
CA TYR A 25 3.38 -8.41 1.76
C TYR A 25 3.90 -8.30 3.20
N TYR A 26 3.79 -9.43 3.90
CA TYR A 26 4.45 -9.69 5.17
C TYR A 26 5.19 -11.02 5.12
N ASP A 27 6.46 -11.02 5.49
CA ASP A 27 7.27 -12.23 5.65
C ASP A 27 7.31 -12.64 7.13
N ARG A 28 6.70 -13.79 7.44
CA ARG A 28 6.73 -14.36 8.80
C ARG A 28 8.11 -14.78 9.26
N ARG A 29 9.02 -15.11 8.33
CA ARG A 29 10.39 -15.53 8.67
C ARG A 29 11.13 -14.40 9.38
N ASP A 30 11.00 -13.21 8.82
CA ASP A 30 11.76 -12.03 9.23
C ASP A 30 10.92 -11.06 10.07
N ASN A 31 9.61 -11.32 10.23
CA ASN A 31 8.63 -10.40 10.82
C ASN A 31 8.62 -9.04 10.14
N GLU A 32 8.60 -9.04 8.82
CA GLU A 32 8.89 -7.86 8.01
C GLU A 32 7.78 -7.59 7.00
N PHE A 33 7.24 -6.38 7.02
CA PHE A 33 6.39 -5.83 5.98
C PHE A 33 7.27 -5.31 4.84
N TYR A 34 6.91 -5.64 3.61
CA TYR A 34 7.63 -5.16 2.44
C TYR A 34 6.70 -5.00 1.25
N SER A 35 7.14 -4.23 0.27
CA SER A 35 6.49 -4.13 -1.02
C SER A 35 7.45 -4.48 -2.15
N ILE A 36 6.88 -4.93 -3.26
CA ILE A 36 7.59 -5.21 -4.51
C ILE A 36 6.95 -4.37 -5.59
N HIS A 37 7.73 -3.48 -6.20
CA HIS A 37 7.29 -2.73 -7.36
C HIS A 37 7.43 -3.57 -8.63
N ILE A 38 6.63 -3.31 -9.66
CA ILE A 38 6.70 -4.01 -10.94
C ILE A 38 8.09 -3.85 -11.60
N CYS A 39 8.79 -2.75 -11.30
CA CYS A 39 10.16 -2.52 -11.75
C CYS A 39 11.16 -3.48 -11.09
N ASP A 40 10.90 -3.89 -9.84
CA ASP A 40 11.72 -4.87 -9.12
C ASP A 40 11.63 -6.25 -9.76
N VAL A 41 10.44 -6.61 -10.25
CA VAL A 41 10.25 -7.84 -11.03
C VAL A 41 10.85 -7.70 -12.43
N ALA A 42 10.61 -6.57 -13.10
CA ALA A 42 11.02 -6.36 -14.49
C ALA A 42 12.54 -6.31 -14.67
N MET A 43 13.31 -6.04 -13.62
CA MET A 43 14.77 -6.05 -13.68
C MET A 43 15.40 -7.46 -13.64
N LEU A 44 14.61 -8.49 -13.32
CA LEU A 44 15.10 -9.85 -13.18
C LEU A 44 14.83 -10.72 -14.42
N ASN A 45 15.75 -11.64 -14.71
CA ASN A 45 15.59 -12.75 -15.65
C ASN A 45 14.66 -13.81 -15.07
N ASP A 46 14.31 -14.81 -15.89
CA ASP A 46 13.49 -15.97 -15.47
C ASP A 46 14.18 -16.82 -14.38
N ASP A 47 15.50 -16.73 -14.24
CA ASP A 47 16.28 -17.35 -13.16
C ASP A 47 16.47 -16.45 -11.93
N PHE A 48 15.75 -15.32 -11.88
CA PHE A 48 15.76 -14.32 -10.82
C PHE A 48 17.10 -13.61 -10.60
N THR A 49 18.00 -13.68 -11.59
CA THR A 49 19.23 -12.86 -11.65
C THR A 49 18.96 -11.51 -12.30
N LEU A 50 19.79 -10.50 -12.01
CA LEU A 50 19.68 -9.19 -12.66
C LEU A 50 19.92 -9.33 -14.18
N ARG A 51 19.04 -8.74 -15.00
CA ARG A 51 19.19 -8.68 -16.45
C ARG A 51 20.47 -7.93 -16.83
N GLU A 52 21.20 -8.44 -17.82
CA GLU A 52 22.49 -7.87 -18.26
C GLU A 52 22.39 -6.41 -18.75
N ASN A 53 21.21 -5.99 -19.22
CA ASN A 53 20.95 -4.64 -19.74
C ASN A 53 20.29 -3.70 -18.72
N VAL A 54 20.11 -4.12 -17.46
CA VAL A 54 19.55 -3.28 -16.39
C VAL A 54 20.67 -2.75 -15.52
N GLN A 55 20.65 -1.44 -15.24
CA GLN A 55 21.44 -0.85 -14.17
C GLN A 55 20.54 -0.44 -13.03
N THR A 56 20.92 -0.78 -11.81
CA THR A 56 20.22 -0.40 -10.59
C THR A 56 21.20 0.20 -9.59
N SER A 57 20.76 1.20 -8.82
CA SER A 57 21.51 1.71 -7.66
C SER A 57 21.32 0.85 -6.41
N TYR A 58 20.54 -0.23 -6.47
CA TYR A 58 20.41 -1.16 -5.36
C TYR A 58 21.76 -1.82 -5.02
N PRO A 59 22.16 -1.81 -3.74
CA PRO A 59 23.27 -2.64 -3.29
C PRO A 59 23.00 -4.13 -3.53
N ASP A 60 24.04 -4.94 -3.81
CA ASP A 60 23.92 -6.38 -4.06
C ASP A 60 23.16 -7.16 -2.98
N ARG A 61 23.22 -6.71 -1.72
CA ARG A 61 22.47 -7.30 -0.60
C ARG A 61 20.96 -7.11 -0.78
N ILE A 62 20.54 -5.94 -1.25
CA ILE A 62 19.14 -5.59 -1.49
C ILE A 62 18.64 -6.34 -2.71
N MET A 63 19.45 -6.40 -3.78
CA MET A 63 19.12 -7.21 -4.95
C MET A 63 18.89 -8.67 -4.60
N ARG A 64 19.75 -9.27 -3.78
CA ARG A 64 19.56 -10.64 -3.30
C ARG A 64 18.28 -10.82 -2.49
N LEU A 65 17.94 -9.84 -1.66
CA LEU A 65 16.71 -9.87 -0.86
C LEU A 65 15.45 -9.75 -1.72
N ILE A 66 15.45 -8.87 -2.72
CA ILE A 66 14.38 -8.74 -3.72
C ILE A 66 14.20 -10.07 -4.47
N SER A 67 15.29 -10.64 -5.00
CA SER A 67 15.24 -11.93 -5.68
C SER A 67 14.73 -13.05 -4.77
N ASP A 68 15.19 -13.14 -3.51
CA ASP A 68 14.71 -14.15 -2.54
C ASP A 68 13.19 -14.07 -2.34
N ARG A 69 12.66 -12.87 -2.12
CA ARG A 69 11.22 -12.66 -1.89
C ARG A 69 10.40 -13.00 -3.12
N ILE A 70 10.80 -12.53 -4.30
CA ILE A 70 10.11 -12.86 -5.57
C ILE A 70 10.12 -14.38 -5.83
N ILE A 71 11.26 -15.05 -5.62
CA ILE A 71 11.35 -16.52 -5.76
C ILE A 71 10.37 -17.22 -4.82
N ARG A 72 10.30 -16.78 -3.57
CA ARG A 72 9.42 -17.39 -2.56
C ARG A 72 7.94 -17.12 -2.86
N GLU A 73 7.60 -15.94 -3.37
CA GLU A 73 6.26 -15.61 -3.87
C GLU A 73 5.83 -16.53 -5.01
N GLU A 74 6.66 -16.68 -6.04
CA GLU A 74 6.41 -17.58 -7.19
C GLU A 74 6.23 -19.04 -6.75
N ASN A 75 6.97 -19.47 -5.73
CA ASN A 75 6.85 -20.79 -5.13
C ASN A 75 5.70 -20.95 -4.13
N LYS A 76 4.88 -19.90 -3.92
CA LYS A 76 3.74 -19.89 -2.99
C LYS A 76 4.14 -20.25 -1.56
N ASP A 77 5.27 -19.70 -1.11
CA ASP A 77 5.72 -19.84 0.27
C ASP A 77 4.61 -19.41 1.25
N GLN A 78 4.30 -20.27 2.21
CA GLN A 78 3.23 -20.04 3.19
C GLN A 78 3.59 -19.01 4.27
N ASP A 79 4.88 -18.67 4.37
CA ASP A 79 5.38 -17.62 5.26
C ASP A 79 5.29 -16.23 4.63
N ILE A 80 5.03 -16.13 3.33
CA ILE A 80 4.75 -14.86 2.65
C ILE A 80 3.25 -14.65 2.56
N LEU A 81 2.78 -13.60 3.21
CA LEU A 81 1.38 -13.25 3.27
C LEU A 81 1.12 -11.98 2.47
N GLU A 82 0.21 -12.02 1.51
CA GLU A 82 -0.24 -10.82 0.82
C GLU A 82 -1.08 -9.94 1.76
N ILE A 83 -0.73 -8.67 1.87
CA ILE A 83 -1.52 -7.67 2.58
C ILE A 83 -2.67 -7.24 1.67
N PRO A 84 -3.94 -7.40 2.08
CA PRO A 84 -5.08 -7.11 1.23
C PRO A 84 -5.31 -5.60 1.08
N ALA A 85 -5.76 -5.18 -0.11
CA ALA A 85 -6.35 -3.86 -0.29
C ALA A 85 -7.74 -3.80 0.36
N LEU A 86 -8.16 -2.62 0.83
CA LEU A 86 -9.53 -2.45 1.32
C LEU A 86 -10.53 -2.66 0.18
N SER A 87 -11.55 -3.50 0.40
CA SER A 87 -12.58 -3.77 -0.63
C SER A 87 -13.34 -2.51 -1.03
N VAL A 88 -13.79 -2.45 -2.30
CA VAL A 88 -14.61 -1.31 -2.81
C VAL A 88 -15.84 -1.06 -1.95
N LYS A 89 -16.48 -2.14 -1.46
CA LYS A 89 -17.62 -2.05 -0.56
C LYS A 89 -17.28 -1.30 0.73
N HIS A 90 -16.17 -1.67 1.39
CA HIS A 90 -15.74 -0.99 2.62
C HIS A 90 -15.29 0.45 2.35
N ARG A 91 -14.59 0.72 1.24
CA ARG A 91 -14.25 2.10 0.82
C ARG A 91 -15.49 2.97 0.76
N LYS A 92 -16.53 2.50 0.07
CA LYS A 92 -17.81 3.22 -0.06
C LYS A 92 -18.51 3.42 1.27
N ILE A 93 -18.45 2.46 2.19
CA ILE A 93 -19.01 2.60 3.55
C ILE A 93 -18.30 3.72 4.31
N ILE A 94 -16.97 3.73 4.33
CA ILE A 94 -16.19 4.76 5.02
C ILE A 94 -16.45 6.13 4.38
N MET A 95 -16.39 6.25 3.05
CA MET A 95 -16.68 7.49 2.33
C MET A 95 -18.09 8.00 2.61
N SER A 96 -19.11 7.12 2.51
CA SER A 96 -20.50 7.49 2.80
C SER A 96 -20.67 7.98 4.23
N THR A 97 -19.95 7.38 5.19
CA THR A 97 -20.02 7.79 6.60
C THR A 97 -19.45 9.19 6.78
N PHE A 98 -18.30 9.50 6.17
CA PHE A 98 -17.75 10.85 6.18
C PHE A 98 -18.70 11.88 5.59
N LEU A 99 -19.36 11.57 4.46
CA LEU A 99 -20.29 12.47 3.80
C LEU A 99 -21.50 12.86 4.66
N THR A 100 -21.90 12.05 5.64
CA THR A 100 -23.00 12.41 6.55
C THR A 100 -22.71 13.65 7.40
N GLY A 101 -21.43 14.00 7.58
CA GLY A 101 -21.00 15.20 8.31
C GLY A 101 -20.89 16.46 7.44
N ILE A 102 -20.98 16.34 6.11
CA ILE A 102 -20.80 17.47 5.19
C ILE A 102 -22.12 18.24 5.05
N THR A 103 -22.14 19.49 5.53
CA THR A 103 -23.33 20.37 5.44
C THR A 103 -23.39 21.21 4.16
N ASP A 104 -22.24 21.46 3.53
CA ASP A 104 -22.20 22.14 2.23
C ASP A 104 -22.77 21.21 1.16
N LYS A 105 -23.91 21.60 0.60
CA LYS A 105 -24.62 20.79 -0.39
C LYS A 105 -23.82 20.58 -1.68
N ASN A 106 -23.11 21.60 -2.15
CA ASN A 106 -22.36 21.50 -3.40
C ASN A 106 -21.19 20.53 -3.22
N LEU A 107 -20.46 20.65 -2.11
CA LEU A 107 -19.37 19.75 -1.78
C LEU A 107 -19.89 18.31 -1.58
N TYR A 108 -20.99 18.15 -0.84
CA TYR A 108 -21.64 16.85 -0.65
C TYR A 108 -21.98 16.20 -2.00
N ASP A 109 -22.67 16.91 -2.88
CA ASP A 109 -23.11 16.36 -4.18
C ASP A 109 -21.91 15.91 -5.03
N VAL A 110 -20.84 16.71 -5.06
CA VAL A 110 -19.60 16.38 -5.79
C VAL A 110 -18.92 15.14 -5.22
N LEU A 111 -18.67 15.11 -3.90
CA LEU A 111 -17.99 13.98 -3.27
C LEU A 111 -18.85 12.71 -3.29
N HIS A 112 -20.16 12.84 -3.16
CA HIS A 112 -21.09 11.72 -3.29
C HIS A 112 -21.02 11.07 -4.68
N GLN A 113 -20.98 11.86 -5.76
CA GLN A 113 -20.75 11.31 -7.10
C GLN A 113 -19.38 10.61 -7.23
N ARG A 114 -18.31 11.20 -6.67
CA ARG A 114 -16.97 10.59 -6.65
C ARG A 114 -16.97 9.25 -5.89
N MET A 115 -17.68 9.17 -4.77
CA MET A 115 -17.88 7.91 -4.04
C MET A 115 -18.64 6.88 -4.87
N LEU A 116 -19.74 7.26 -5.54
CA LEU A 116 -20.51 6.34 -6.38
C LEU A 116 -19.66 5.75 -7.51
N ASN A 117 -18.80 6.58 -8.12
CA ASN A 117 -17.90 6.21 -9.20
C ASN A 117 -16.69 5.36 -8.77
N GLN A 118 -16.46 5.18 -7.47
CA GLN A 118 -15.37 4.35 -6.98
C GLN A 118 -15.61 2.88 -7.37
N ASP A 119 -14.67 2.32 -8.13
CA ASP A 119 -14.70 0.95 -8.68
C ASP A 119 -13.51 0.08 -8.22
N GLY A 120 -12.62 0.65 -7.41
CA GLY A 120 -11.42 0.03 -6.87
C GLY A 120 -10.16 0.30 -7.70
N THR A 121 -10.28 0.85 -8.90
CA THR A 121 -9.13 1.11 -9.77
C THR A 121 -8.31 2.32 -9.34
N GLN A 122 -8.88 3.20 -8.51
CA GLN A 122 -8.16 4.33 -7.94
C GLN A 122 -7.74 4.06 -6.49
N ARG A 123 -6.75 4.83 -6.01
CA ARG A 123 -6.40 4.87 -4.59
C ARG A 123 -7.65 5.20 -3.77
N PHE A 124 -7.76 4.61 -2.58
CA PHE A 124 -8.83 4.92 -1.65
C PHE A 124 -8.66 6.34 -1.10
N ASP A 125 -9.17 7.32 -1.81
CA ASP A 125 -9.15 8.72 -1.41
C ASP A 125 -10.25 9.52 -2.11
N PHE A 126 -10.56 10.70 -1.58
CA PHE A 126 -11.32 11.70 -2.32
C PHE A 126 -10.34 12.56 -3.12
N TYR A 127 -10.63 12.75 -4.41
CA TYR A 127 -10.17 13.97 -5.07
C TYR A 127 -11.05 15.10 -4.55
N PHE A 128 -10.48 16.14 -3.94
CA PHE A 128 -11.24 17.27 -3.41
C PHE A 128 -11.35 18.44 -4.38
N GLY A 129 -10.34 18.64 -5.24
CA GLY A 129 -10.28 19.78 -6.17
C GLY A 129 -10.24 21.12 -5.43
N SER A 130 -10.92 22.13 -5.96
CA SER A 130 -11.07 23.45 -5.32
C SER A 130 -12.37 23.59 -4.52
N GLU A 131 -13.14 22.49 -4.39
CA GLU A 131 -14.45 22.48 -3.77
C GLU A 131 -14.40 22.35 -2.24
N ALA A 132 -13.28 21.89 -1.67
CA ALA A 132 -13.10 21.73 -0.24
C ALA A 132 -12.06 22.68 0.33
N SER A 133 -12.29 23.12 1.56
CA SER A 133 -11.28 23.82 2.36
C SER A 133 -10.24 22.84 2.90
N ASP A 134 -9.05 23.34 3.22
CA ASP A 134 -7.98 22.56 3.86
C ASP A 134 -8.48 21.86 5.14
N SER A 135 -9.33 22.52 5.93
CA SER A 135 -9.95 21.93 7.14
C SER A 135 -10.73 20.64 6.83
N VAL A 136 -11.48 20.61 5.72
CA VAL A 136 -12.26 19.42 5.34
C VAL A 136 -11.34 18.30 4.83
N ILE A 137 -10.26 18.67 4.14
CA ILE A 137 -9.24 17.73 3.66
C ILE A 137 -8.53 17.08 4.87
N ASP A 138 -8.14 17.88 5.86
CA ASP A 138 -7.53 17.41 7.10
C ASP A 138 -8.49 16.52 7.90
N GLU A 139 -9.76 16.92 8.03
CA GLU A 139 -10.81 16.12 8.65
C GLU A 139 -10.98 14.77 7.95
N TRP A 140 -10.96 14.74 6.62
CA TRP A 140 -11.01 13.50 5.86
C TRP A 140 -9.80 12.61 6.13
N HIS A 141 -8.58 13.15 6.12
CA HIS A 141 -7.37 12.36 6.37
C HIS A 141 -7.38 11.77 7.78
N TYR A 142 -7.77 12.55 8.78
CA TYR A 142 -7.95 12.07 10.15
C TYR A 142 -9.05 11.00 10.25
N PHE A 143 -10.21 11.25 9.63
CA PHE A 143 -11.34 10.31 9.62
C PHE A 143 -10.96 8.99 8.94
N LYS A 144 -10.35 9.05 7.76
CA LYS A 144 -9.88 7.89 7.00
C LYS A 144 -8.89 7.08 7.81
N ARG A 145 -7.87 7.70 8.41
CA ARG A 145 -6.90 7.03 9.30
C ARG A 145 -7.62 6.30 10.42
N SER A 146 -8.50 6.99 11.14
CA SER A 146 -9.22 6.44 12.29
C SER A 146 -10.14 5.26 11.93
N ASN A 147 -10.66 5.22 10.70
CA ASN A 147 -11.50 4.12 10.23
C ASN A 147 -10.71 2.98 9.57
N LEU A 148 -9.49 3.24 9.08
CA LEU A 148 -8.62 2.20 8.52
C LEU A 148 -7.92 1.39 9.59
N ILE A 149 -7.50 2.01 10.71
CA ILE A 149 -6.77 1.31 11.78
C ILE A 149 -7.54 0.06 12.28
N PRO A 150 -8.85 0.11 12.59
CA PRO A 150 -9.58 -1.09 13.01
C PRO A 150 -9.66 -2.20 11.95
N GLU A 151 -9.76 -1.84 10.67
CA GLU A 151 -9.77 -2.81 9.57
C GLU A 151 -8.39 -3.47 9.40
N ILE A 152 -7.32 -2.68 9.56
CA ILE A 152 -5.94 -3.16 9.58
C ILE A 152 -5.74 -4.13 10.75
N ASP A 153 -6.10 -3.75 11.97
CA ASP A 153 -5.95 -4.58 13.16
C ASP A 153 -6.69 -5.91 13.03
N LYS A 154 -7.89 -5.88 12.46
CA LYS A 154 -8.67 -7.07 12.17
C LYS A 154 -7.94 -8.00 11.18
N ALA A 155 -7.44 -7.44 10.08
CA ALA A 155 -6.71 -8.22 9.08
C ALA A 155 -5.41 -8.82 9.64
N LEU A 156 -4.60 -8.03 10.36
CA LEU A 156 -3.39 -8.54 11.01
C LEU A 156 -3.69 -9.69 11.96
N LYS A 157 -4.76 -9.59 12.74
CA LYS A 157 -5.22 -10.66 13.63
C LYS A 157 -5.65 -11.91 12.87
N GLU A 158 -6.40 -11.78 11.78
CA GLU A 158 -6.81 -12.89 10.91
C GLU A 158 -5.60 -13.57 10.25
N MET A 159 -4.56 -12.81 9.93
CA MET A 159 -3.31 -13.26 9.35
C MET A 159 -2.30 -13.80 10.40
N ASN A 160 -2.62 -13.69 11.69
CA ASN A 160 -1.76 -14.02 12.82
C ASN A 160 -0.40 -13.27 12.77
N ILE A 161 -0.46 -11.95 12.53
CA ILE A 161 0.69 -11.04 12.54
C ILE A 161 0.70 -10.26 13.86
N ASP A 162 1.85 -10.27 14.55
CA ASP A 162 2.07 -9.50 15.78
C ASP A 162 2.89 -8.24 15.49
N ILE A 163 2.20 -7.10 15.46
CA ILE A 163 2.79 -5.79 15.14
C ILE A 163 3.91 -5.38 16.10
N GLU A 164 3.94 -5.91 17.33
CA GLU A 164 4.92 -5.53 18.36
C GLU A 164 6.32 -6.08 18.06
N ILE A 165 6.40 -7.15 17.28
CA ILE A 165 7.68 -7.74 16.82
C ILE A 165 7.95 -7.47 15.35
N SER A 166 7.01 -6.85 14.64
CA SER A 166 7.13 -6.58 13.22
C SER A 166 7.93 -5.31 12.92
N HIS A 167 8.45 -5.25 11.70
CA HIS A 167 9.02 -4.03 11.15
C HIS A 167 8.70 -3.86 9.66
N VAL A 168 8.94 -2.66 9.13
CA VAL A 168 8.80 -2.35 7.70
C VAL A 168 10.20 -2.38 7.13
N TRP A 169 10.33 -3.02 5.98
CA TRP A 169 11.56 -3.02 5.22
C TRP A 169 11.89 -1.60 4.79
N ASP A 170 12.97 -1.07 5.36
CA ASP A 170 13.49 0.26 5.02
C ASP A 170 14.76 0.09 4.18
N LEU A 171 14.73 0.64 2.97
CA LEU A 171 15.87 0.69 2.08
C LEU A 171 16.76 1.83 2.57
N ASP A 172 17.79 1.51 3.37
CA ASP A 172 18.79 2.46 3.93
C ASP A 172 19.07 3.69 3.02
N GLY A 173 18.28 4.75 3.20
CA GLY A 173 18.51 6.15 2.85
C GLY A 173 19.12 6.50 1.49
N GLY A 174 18.62 5.99 0.37
CA GLY A 174 19.06 6.44 -0.97
C GLY A 174 17.97 6.39 -2.03
N ASP A 175 17.98 7.37 -2.94
CA ASP A 175 17.15 7.32 -4.15
C ASP A 175 17.51 6.08 -4.97
N VAL A 176 16.54 5.18 -5.14
CA VAL A 176 16.67 4.01 -6.01
C VAL A 176 16.43 4.47 -7.44
N SER A 177 17.37 4.17 -8.32
CA SER A 177 17.24 4.38 -9.76
C SER A 177 17.42 3.05 -10.48
N ILE A 178 16.48 2.74 -11.36
CA ILE A 178 16.54 1.60 -12.27
C ILE A 178 16.53 2.18 -13.69
N SER A 179 17.51 1.81 -14.50
CA SER A 179 17.61 2.26 -15.89
C SER A 179 17.85 1.08 -16.82
N LEU A 180 17.18 1.10 -17.96
CA LEU A 180 17.37 0.15 -19.05
C LEU A 180 18.39 0.77 -20.02
N ARG A 181 19.49 0.06 -20.28
CA ARG A 181 20.37 0.42 -21.40
C ARG A 181 19.70 -0.03 -22.70
N LEU A 182 19.35 0.95 -23.54
CA LEU A 182 18.93 0.76 -24.93
C LEU A 182 20.13 0.40 -25.81
#